data_AF-A0A6P5YFN7-F1
#
_entry.id   AF-A0A6P5YFN7-F1
#
_cell.length_a   1.000
_cell.length_b   1.000
_cell.length_c   1.000
_cell.angle_alpha   90.00
_cell.angle_beta   90.00
_cell.angle_gamma   90.00
#
_symmetry.space_group_name_H-M   'P 1'
#
loop_
_entity.id
_entity.type
_entity.pdbx_description
1 polymer ?
#
loop_
_entity_poly.entity_id
_entity_poly.type
_entity_poly.pdbx_seq_one_letter_code
_entity_poly.pdbx_strand_id
1 'polypeptide(L)'
;MYSSNLKGFILAMVSSAFIGSSFIIKKKGLRKAGVNGPRASSGGYGYLLEPLWWVGMLTMIIGEIANFVAYIYAPAVLVTPLGALSIIVSAVLAHFMLKEKLQKMGMLGCLLCIVGSTVIVLHAPEERSISSIEEIWELATQPAFLLYTASAVATALVLIFYCAPRYGQTNIMVYIGICSVIGSLTVMSIKAIGIAIKLTLEGTNQAKYFQTWIFAMVAITCIITQLNYLNMTRRTFIDPLMETSPIDSVSSSMDPP
;
A
#
# COMPACT_ATOMS: atom_id res chain seq x y z
N MET A 1 17.08 -22.54 10.77
CA MET A 1 16.92 -21.17 10.24
C MET A 1 16.19 -21.15 8.90
N TYR A 2 16.70 -21.85 7.86
CA TYR A 2 16.07 -21.89 6.52
C TYR A 2 14.60 -22.40 6.51
N SER A 3 14.29 -23.46 7.27
CA SER A 3 12.93 -24.02 7.33
C SER A 3 11.90 -23.04 7.95
N SER A 4 12.30 -22.21 8.91
CA SER A 4 11.40 -21.22 9.53
C SER A 4 11.11 -20.06 8.59
N ASN A 5 12.15 -19.52 7.93
CA ASN A 5 11.98 -18.45 6.93
C ASN A 5 11.14 -18.92 5.74
N LEU A 6 11.32 -20.16 5.29
CA LEU A 6 10.50 -20.76 4.22
C LEU A 6 9.02 -20.88 4.63
N LYS A 7 8.74 -21.28 5.89
CA LYS A 7 7.37 -21.32 6.41
C LYS A 7 6.74 -19.92 6.42
N GLY A 8 7.47 -18.91 6.90
CA GLY A 8 7.00 -17.52 6.89
C GLY A 8 6.77 -16.99 5.48
N PHE A 9 7.66 -17.30 4.53
CA PHE A 9 7.52 -16.95 3.12
C PHE A 9 6.24 -17.55 2.49
N ILE A 10 6.03 -18.86 2.65
CA ILE A 10 4.84 -19.55 2.13
C ILE A 10 3.57 -18.97 2.76
N LEU A 11 3.58 -18.73 4.08
CA LEU A 11 2.44 -18.12 4.77
C LEU A 11 2.14 -16.71 4.25
N ALA A 12 3.16 -15.88 4.01
CA ALA A 12 2.98 -14.54 3.47
C ALA A 12 2.43 -14.54 2.04
N MET A 13 2.85 -15.51 1.20
CA MET A 13 2.26 -15.70 -0.14
C MET A 13 0.78 -16.09 -0.05
N VAL A 14 0.45 -17.06 0.80
CA VAL A 14 -0.94 -17.51 1.01
C VAL A 14 -1.80 -16.38 1.57
N SER A 15 -1.28 -15.65 2.55
CA SER A 15 -1.92 -14.46 3.11
C SER A 15 -2.23 -13.43 2.02
N SER A 16 -1.23 -13.11 1.18
CA SER A 16 -1.38 -12.14 0.09
C SER A 16 -2.43 -12.58 -0.93
N ALA A 17 -2.53 -13.88 -1.20
CA ALA A 17 -3.58 -14.43 -2.05
C ALA A 17 -4.98 -14.26 -1.45
N PHE A 18 -5.14 -14.54 -0.15
CA PHE A 18 -6.40 -14.33 0.57
C PHE A 18 -6.80 -12.86 0.64
N ILE A 19 -5.87 -11.98 1.03
CA ILE A 19 -6.09 -10.53 1.10
C ILE A 19 -6.45 -10.00 -0.29
N GLY A 20 -5.69 -10.38 -1.33
CA GLY A 20 -5.95 -9.97 -2.70
C GLY A 20 -7.31 -10.42 -3.22
N SER A 21 -7.69 -11.68 -2.95
CA SER A 21 -8.99 -12.22 -3.32
C SER A 21 -10.14 -11.55 -2.58
N SER A 22 -9.94 -11.22 -1.29
CA SER A 22 -10.92 -10.56 -0.45
C SER A 22 -11.38 -9.22 -1.03
N PHE A 23 -10.45 -8.43 -1.59
CA PHE A 23 -10.77 -7.14 -2.20
C PHE A 23 -11.71 -7.29 -3.40
N ILE A 24 -11.48 -8.30 -4.23
CA ILE A 24 -12.29 -8.53 -5.43
C ILE A 24 -13.66 -9.11 -5.09
N ILE A 25 -13.72 -10.03 -4.13
CA ILE A 25 -14.98 -10.57 -3.62
C ILE A 25 -15.83 -9.45 -2.99
N LYS A 26 -15.22 -8.61 -2.13
CA LYS A 26 -15.90 -7.43 -1.56
C LYS A 26 -16.36 -6.45 -2.63
N LYS A 27 -15.51 -6.16 -3.63
CA LYS A 27 -15.87 -5.29 -4.77
C LYS A 27 -17.07 -5.84 -5.53
N LYS A 28 -17.11 -7.16 -5.78
CA LYS A 28 -18.23 -7.83 -6.45
C LYS A 28 -19.52 -7.80 -5.60
N GLY A 29 -19.40 -8.03 -4.29
CA GLY A 29 -20.52 -7.92 -3.34
C GLY A 29 -21.09 -6.50 -3.28
N LEU A 30 -20.23 -5.49 -3.17
CA LEU A 30 -20.61 -4.07 -3.17
C LEU A 30 -21.31 -3.67 -4.48
N ARG A 31 -20.81 -4.12 -5.64
CA ARG A 31 -21.48 -3.88 -6.94
C ARG A 31 -22.87 -4.48 -6.98
N LYS A 32 -23.05 -5.70 -6.47
CA LYS A 32 -24.35 -6.39 -6.44
C LYS A 32 -25.33 -5.71 -5.47
N ALA A 33 -24.86 -5.30 -4.29
CA ALA A 33 -25.65 -4.55 -3.33
C ALA A 33 -26.07 -3.16 -3.85
N GLY A 34 -25.21 -2.48 -4.60
CA GLY A 34 -25.50 -1.17 -5.20
C GLY A 34 -26.45 -1.19 -6.40
N VAL A 35 -26.78 -2.37 -6.95
CA VAL A 35 -27.87 -2.52 -7.94
C VAL A 35 -29.23 -2.60 -7.23
N ASN A 36 -29.26 -3.13 -6.01
CA ASN A 36 -30.49 -3.39 -5.26
C ASN A 36 -30.81 -2.31 -4.21
N GLY A 37 -30.05 -1.20 -4.17
CA GLY A 37 -30.23 -0.12 -3.21
C GLY A 37 -29.16 0.96 -3.31
N PRO A 38 -29.22 1.99 -2.44
CA PRO A 38 -28.25 3.08 -2.45
C PRO A 38 -26.83 2.56 -2.30
N ARG A 39 -25.91 3.05 -3.13
CA ARG A 39 -24.49 2.67 -3.07
C ARG A 39 -23.92 2.95 -1.68
N ALA A 40 -23.00 2.11 -1.21
CA ALA A 40 -22.30 2.33 0.06
C ALA A 40 -21.57 3.68 0.10
N SER A 41 -21.11 4.17 -1.05
CA SER A 41 -20.52 5.51 -1.22
C SER A 41 -21.50 6.66 -0.93
N SER A 42 -22.81 6.41 -0.96
CA SER A 42 -23.88 7.39 -0.71
C SER A 42 -24.54 7.20 0.67
N GLY A 43 -23.95 6.39 1.56
CA GLY A 43 -24.49 6.11 2.89
C GLY A 43 -25.45 4.92 2.97
N GLY A 44 -25.58 4.11 1.92
CA GLY A 44 -26.44 2.92 1.92
C GLY A 44 -25.82 1.72 2.66
N TYR A 45 -26.56 1.12 3.59
CA TYR A 45 -26.15 -0.08 4.34
C TYR A 45 -26.51 -1.41 3.67
N GLY A 46 -27.04 -1.38 2.43
CA GLY A 46 -27.51 -2.58 1.72
C GLY A 46 -26.44 -3.65 1.48
N TYR A 47 -25.16 -3.28 1.51
CA TYR A 47 -24.05 -4.24 1.38
C TYR A 47 -23.93 -5.22 2.54
N LEU A 48 -24.46 -4.88 3.73
CA LEU A 48 -24.44 -5.75 4.91
C LEU A 48 -25.34 -6.99 4.74
N LEU A 49 -26.33 -6.91 3.84
CA LEU A 49 -27.23 -8.03 3.53
C LEU A 49 -26.66 -8.95 2.44
N GLU A 50 -25.63 -8.52 1.71
CA GLU A 50 -25.08 -9.30 0.61
C GLU A 50 -24.08 -10.36 1.14
N PRO A 51 -24.36 -11.67 1.00
CA PRO A 51 -23.50 -12.72 1.55
C PRO A 51 -22.09 -12.73 0.93
N LEU A 52 -21.95 -12.30 -0.32
CA LEU A 52 -20.64 -12.16 -0.97
C LEU A 52 -19.73 -11.15 -0.26
N TRP A 53 -20.30 -10.08 0.33
CA TRP A 53 -19.50 -9.11 1.08
C TRP A 53 -18.92 -9.74 2.35
N TRP A 54 -19.73 -10.52 3.08
CA TRP A 54 -19.30 -11.25 4.27
C TRP A 54 -18.24 -12.31 3.98
N VAL A 55 -18.39 -13.06 2.87
CA VAL A 55 -17.35 -14.01 2.41
C VAL A 55 -16.04 -13.28 2.17
N GLY A 56 -16.09 -12.09 1.55
CA GLY A 56 -14.92 -11.24 1.37
C GLY A 56 -14.31 -10.77 2.69
N MET A 57 -15.12 -10.36 3.66
CA MET A 57 -14.64 -9.98 5.00
C MET A 57 -13.98 -11.14 5.74
N LEU A 58 -14.59 -12.34 5.74
CA LEU A 58 -14.02 -13.53 6.37
C LEU A 58 -12.68 -13.92 5.73
N THR A 59 -12.61 -13.88 4.40
CA THR A 59 -11.37 -14.16 3.64
C THR A 59 -10.27 -13.16 4.01
N MET A 60 -10.60 -11.87 4.20
CA MET A 60 -9.64 -10.86 4.66
C MET A 60 -9.11 -11.19 6.05
N ILE A 61 -9.97 -11.56 7.00
CA ILE A 61 -9.58 -11.91 8.38
C ILE A 61 -8.60 -13.09 8.37
N ILE A 62 -8.91 -14.14 7.61
CA ILE A 62 -8.01 -15.31 7.46
C ILE A 62 -6.66 -14.87 6.88
N GLY A 63 -6.68 -14.02 5.86
CA GLY A 63 -5.47 -13.46 5.25
C GLY A 63 -4.61 -12.68 6.24
N GLU A 64 -5.21 -11.80 7.05
CA GLU A 64 -4.50 -11.01 8.06
C GLU A 64 -3.93 -11.89 9.19
N ILE A 65 -4.65 -12.93 9.64
CA ILE A 65 -4.11 -13.89 10.61
C ILE A 65 -2.89 -14.62 10.02
N ALA A 66 -2.98 -15.09 8.78
CA ALA A 66 -1.84 -15.71 8.10
C ALA A 66 -0.66 -14.72 7.93
N ASN A 67 -0.96 -13.45 7.68
CA ASN A 67 0.05 -12.39 7.58
C ASN A 67 0.77 -12.21 8.92
N PHE A 68 0.01 -12.13 10.01
CA PHE A 68 0.55 -11.98 11.36
C PHE A 68 1.45 -13.17 11.72
N VAL A 69 1.01 -14.39 11.42
CA VAL A 69 1.83 -15.58 11.66
C VAL A 69 3.08 -15.58 10.76
N ALA A 70 3.01 -15.06 9.55
CA ALA A 70 4.18 -14.89 8.69
C ALA A 70 5.25 -13.99 9.33
N TYR A 71 4.86 -12.88 9.97
CA TYR A 71 5.77 -11.99 10.69
C TYR A 71 6.46 -12.63 11.89
N ILE A 72 5.90 -13.71 12.47
CA ILE A 72 6.55 -14.48 13.54
C ILE A 72 7.69 -15.33 12.99
N TYR A 73 7.57 -15.82 11.76
CA TYR A 73 8.49 -16.80 11.17
C TYR A 73 9.48 -16.20 10.16
N ALA A 74 9.19 -15.03 9.61
CA ALA A 74 10.02 -14.36 8.62
C ALA A 74 10.21 -12.86 8.94
N PRO A 75 11.38 -12.30 8.61
CA PRO A 75 11.67 -10.89 8.81
C PRO A 75 10.74 -9.98 8.02
N ALA A 76 10.45 -8.79 8.56
CA ALA A 76 9.53 -7.83 7.94
C ALA A 76 9.98 -7.39 6.55
N VAL A 77 11.30 -7.37 6.30
CA VAL A 77 11.89 -7.06 4.97
C VAL A 77 11.45 -8.06 3.89
N LEU A 78 11.21 -9.32 4.25
CA LEU A 78 10.69 -10.34 3.32
C LEU A 78 9.17 -10.30 3.19
N VAL A 79 8.46 -10.05 4.29
CA VAL A 79 6.97 -10.06 4.29
C VAL A 79 6.39 -8.82 3.57
N THR A 80 7.03 -7.66 3.70
CA THR A 80 6.58 -6.40 3.06
C THR A 80 6.42 -6.47 1.53
N PRO A 81 7.40 -6.94 0.74
CA PRO A 81 7.25 -7.08 -0.71
C PRO A 81 6.25 -8.18 -1.11
N LEU A 82 6.02 -9.18 -0.25
CA LEU A 82 4.99 -10.20 -0.48
C LEU A 82 3.59 -9.59 -0.36
N GLY A 83 3.38 -8.64 0.55
CA GLY A 83 2.13 -7.88 0.65
C GLY A 83 1.75 -7.18 -0.67
N ALA A 84 2.72 -6.71 -1.47
CA ALA A 84 2.45 -6.14 -2.80
C ALA A 84 1.89 -7.18 -3.80
N LEU A 85 2.14 -8.48 -3.59
CA LEU A 85 1.53 -9.55 -4.39
C LEU A 85 0.01 -9.59 -4.24
N SER A 86 -0.55 -9.12 -3.10
CA SER A 86 -2.00 -9.04 -2.93
C SER A 86 -2.66 -8.12 -3.97
N ILE A 87 -1.99 -7.03 -4.34
CA ILE A 87 -2.44 -6.08 -5.37
C ILE A 87 -2.45 -6.78 -6.74
N ILE A 88 -1.42 -7.57 -7.05
CA ILE A 88 -1.34 -8.33 -8.30
C ILE A 88 -2.44 -9.38 -8.35
N VAL A 89 -2.62 -10.15 -7.27
CA VAL A 89 -3.70 -11.14 -7.16
C VAL A 89 -5.06 -10.48 -7.37
N SER A 90 -5.31 -9.34 -6.72
CA SER A 90 -6.52 -8.55 -6.95
C SER A 90 -6.68 -8.13 -8.41
N ALA A 91 -5.63 -7.62 -9.04
CA ALA A 91 -5.67 -7.17 -10.44
C ALA A 91 -6.01 -8.32 -11.41
N VAL A 92 -5.39 -9.49 -11.21
CA VAL A 92 -5.64 -10.71 -12.00
C VAL A 92 -7.07 -11.21 -11.78
N LEU A 93 -7.52 -11.30 -10.52
CA LEU A 93 -8.90 -11.73 -10.23
C LEU A 93 -9.94 -10.72 -10.72
N ALA A 94 -9.66 -9.41 -10.72
CA ALA A 94 -10.54 -8.41 -11.30
C ALA A 94 -10.76 -8.66 -12.80
N HIS A 95 -9.68 -9.01 -13.52
CA HIS A 95 -9.76 -9.35 -14.94
C HIS A 95 -10.65 -10.58 -15.19
N PHE A 96 -10.47 -11.66 -14.42
CA PHE A 96 -11.25 -12.89 -14.60
C PHE A 96 -12.69 -12.80 -14.06
N MET A 97 -12.87 -12.33 -12.82
CA MET A 97 -14.17 -12.36 -12.13
C MET A 97 -15.09 -11.19 -12.46
N LEU A 98 -14.52 -10.01 -12.74
CA LEU A 98 -15.29 -8.79 -13.05
C LEU A 98 -15.24 -8.45 -14.55
N LYS A 99 -14.49 -9.21 -15.35
CA LYS A 99 -14.25 -8.96 -16.79
C LYS A 99 -13.74 -7.54 -17.08
N GLU A 100 -13.03 -6.94 -16.11
CA GLU A 100 -12.44 -5.62 -16.26
C GLU A 100 -11.21 -5.73 -17.18
N LYS A 101 -11.13 -4.85 -18.19
CA LYS A 101 -9.96 -4.82 -19.08
C LYS A 101 -8.78 -4.21 -18.32
N LEU A 102 -7.71 -4.99 -18.14
CA LEU A 102 -6.48 -4.47 -17.57
C LEU A 102 -5.85 -3.49 -18.57
N GLN A 103 -5.73 -2.21 -18.18
CA GLN A 103 -5.03 -1.24 -19.02
C GLN A 103 -3.56 -1.62 -19.16
N LYS A 104 -2.94 -1.28 -20.30
CA LYS A 104 -1.51 -1.56 -20.57
C LYS A 104 -0.59 -1.04 -19.45
N MET A 105 -0.91 0.12 -18.89
CA MET A 105 -0.19 0.70 -17.74
C MET A 105 -0.35 -0.14 -16.45
N GLY A 106 -1.52 -0.73 -16.22
CA GLY A 106 -1.74 -1.64 -15.10
C GLY A 106 -0.95 -2.95 -15.24
N MET A 107 -0.81 -3.46 -16.46
CA MET A 107 0.02 -4.63 -16.75
C MET A 107 1.51 -4.32 -16.50
N LEU A 108 1.98 -3.15 -16.95
CA LEU A 108 3.35 -2.69 -16.66
C LEU A 108 3.60 -2.55 -15.16
N GLY A 109 2.63 -1.98 -14.42
CA GLY A 109 2.71 -1.88 -12.96
C GLY A 109 2.80 -3.25 -12.27
N CYS A 110 1.97 -4.22 -12.69
CA CYS A 110 2.05 -5.59 -12.17
C CYS A 110 3.41 -6.23 -12.45
N LEU A 111 3.95 -6.07 -13.66
CA LEU A 111 5.28 -6.57 -14.02
C LEU A 111 6.36 -5.94 -13.14
N LEU A 112 6.32 -4.61 -12.97
CA LEU A 112 7.27 -3.89 -12.12
C LEU A 112 7.20 -4.35 -10.66
N CYS A 113 5.99 -4.58 -10.13
CA CYS A 113 5.81 -5.11 -8.77
C CYS A 113 6.37 -6.52 -8.63
N ILE A 114 6.15 -7.41 -9.60
CA ILE A 114 6.75 -8.76 -9.57
C ILE A 114 8.27 -8.66 -9.54
N VAL A 115 8.86 -7.89 -10.47
CA VAL A 115 10.32 -7.71 -10.54
C VAL A 115 10.86 -7.12 -9.24
N GLY A 116 10.23 -6.06 -8.72
CA GLY A 116 10.64 -5.41 -7.47
C GLY A 116 10.55 -6.37 -6.27
N SER A 117 9.43 -7.07 -6.10
CA SER A 117 9.26 -8.03 -5.01
C SER A 117 10.26 -9.18 -5.11
N THR A 118 10.52 -9.72 -6.31
CA THR A 118 11.51 -10.79 -6.52
C THR A 118 12.93 -10.31 -6.20
N VAL A 119 13.32 -9.12 -6.67
CA VAL A 119 14.65 -8.55 -6.39
C VAL A 119 14.85 -8.38 -4.88
N ILE A 120 13.85 -7.86 -4.16
CA ILE A 120 13.93 -7.69 -2.70
C ILE A 120 14.02 -9.05 -2.02
N VAL A 121 13.20 -10.03 -2.40
CA VAL A 121 13.22 -11.37 -1.78
C VAL A 121 14.56 -12.08 -2.02
N LEU A 122 15.12 -11.97 -3.24
CA LEU A 122 16.39 -12.62 -3.59
C LEU A 122 17.61 -11.96 -2.95
N HIS A 123 17.60 -10.63 -2.82
CA HIS A 123 18.74 -9.87 -2.28
C HIS A 123 18.52 -9.45 -0.84
N ALA A 124 17.47 -9.93 -0.17
CA ALA A 124 17.22 -9.61 1.23
C ALA A 124 18.41 -10.09 2.07
N PRO A 125 19.22 -9.18 2.63
CA PRO A 125 20.27 -9.58 3.54
C PRO A 125 19.63 -10.13 4.81
N GLU A 126 20.31 -11.03 5.51
CA GLU A 126 19.93 -11.36 6.88
C GLU A 126 19.87 -10.06 7.69
N GLU A 127 18.77 -9.84 8.42
CA GLU A 127 18.60 -8.66 9.26
C GLU A 127 19.77 -8.62 10.24
N ARG A 128 20.74 -7.71 10.01
CA ARG A 128 21.77 -7.42 10.99
C ARG A 128 21.07 -6.98 12.26
N SER A 129 21.47 -7.54 13.40
CA SER A 129 20.99 -7.14 14.71
C SER A 129 21.57 -5.75 15.02
N ILE A 130 20.93 -4.71 14.48
CA ILE A 130 21.26 -3.33 14.82
C ILE A 130 20.94 -3.16 16.30
N SER A 131 21.97 -2.87 17.09
CA SER A 131 21.92 -2.91 18.55
C SER A 131 21.62 -1.56 19.21
N SER A 132 21.59 -0.45 18.44
CA SER A 132 21.18 0.86 18.95
C SER A 132 20.57 1.77 17.86
N ILE A 133 19.71 2.71 18.26
CA ILE A 133 19.26 3.84 17.41
C ILE A 133 20.42 4.75 17.03
N GLU A 134 21.45 4.85 17.87
CA GLU A 134 22.63 5.65 17.56
C GLU A 134 23.35 5.11 16.32
N GLU A 135 23.40 3.79 16.13
CA GLU A 135 23.95 3.15 14.94
C GLU A 135 23.11 3.48 13.69
N ILE A 136 21.79 3.52 13.82
CA ILE A 136 20.88 3.97 12.74
C ILE A 136 21.12 5.45 12.43
N TRP A 137 21.35 6.27 13.45
CA TRP A 137 21.62 7.69 13.29
C TRP A 137 22.96 7.95 12.59
N GLU A 138 23.99 7.18 12.94
CA GLU A 138 25.28 7.23 12.23
C GLU A 138 25.12 6.81 10.77
N LEU A 139 24.39 5.73 10.50
CA LEU A 139 24.05 5.30 9.14
C LEU A 139 23.25 6.37 8.38
N ALA A 140 22.31 7.05 9.05
CA ALA A 140 21.53 8.14 8.47
C ALA A 140 22.37 9.40 8.24
N THR A 141 23.43 9.61 9.02
CA THR A 141 24.35 10.75 8.88
C THR A 141 25.46 10.48 7.85
N GLN A 142 25.55 9.26 7.32
CA GLN A 142 26.49 8.97 6.24
C GLN A 142 26.21 9.84 5.01
N PRO A 143 27.26 10.33 4.34
CA PRO A 143 27.11 11.27 3.22
C PRO A 143 26.27 10.68 2.08
N ALA A 144 26.36 9.36 1.84
CA ALA A 144 25.55 8.68 0.85
C ALA A 144 24.04 8.74 1.16
N PHE A 145 23.64 8.50 2.42
CA PHE A 145 22.24 8.56 2.83
C PHE A 145 21.71 10.00 2.86
N LEU A 146 22.54 10.95 3.28
CA LEU A 146 22.21 12.38 3.22
C LEU A 146 22.00 12.86 1.78
N LEU A 147 22.87 12.47 0.84
CA LEU A 147 22.70 12.79 -0.58
C LEU A 147 21.43 12.17 -1.17
N TYR A 148 21.14 10.91 -0.82
CA TYR A 148 19.88 10.26 -1.20
C TYR A 148 18.67 11.00 -0.63
N THR A 149 18.68 11.34 0.66
CA THR A 149 17.56 12.03 1.31
C THR A 149 17.37 13.44 0.75
N ALA A 150 18.46 14.18 0.55
CA ALA A 150 18.43 15.51 -0.05
C ALA A 150 17.91 15.48 -1.49
N SER A 151 18.38 14.53 -2.31
CA SER A 151 17.89 14.38 -3.69
C SER A 151 16.42 13.95 -3.75
N ALA A 152 15.98 13.06 -2.85
CA ALA A 152 14.57 12.66 -2.74
C ALA A 152 13.68 13.85 -2.32
N VAL A 153 14.07 14.60 -1.29
CA VAL A 153 13.34 15.80 -0.85
C VAL A 153 13.33 16.86 -1.95
N ALA A 154 14.46 17.14 -2.59
CA ALA A 154 14.52 18.09 -3.70
C ALA A 154 13.59 17.68 -4.86
N THR A 155 13.62 16.40 -5.24
CA THR A 155 12.74 15.86 -6.28
C THR A 155 11.27 15.98 -5.88
N ALA A 156 10.93 15.65 -4.63
CA ALA A 156 9.57 15.80 -4.12
C ALA A 156 9.11 17.27 -4.15
N LEU A 157 9.95 18.21 -3.72
CA LEU A 157 9.62 19.64 -3.73
C LEU A 157 9.45 20.18 -5.15
N VAL A 158 10.30 19.77 -6.11
CA VAL A 158 10.13 20.14 -7.52
C VAL A 158 8.81 19.59 -8.06
N LEU A 159 8.49 18.33 -7.78
CA LEU A 159 7.23 17.75 -8.21
C LEU A 159 6.02 18.44 -7.56
N ILE A 160 6.11 18.82 -6.29
CA ILE A 160 5.02 19.48 -5.55
C ILE A 160 4.83 20.93 -6.00
N PHE A 161 5.89 21.74 -6.02
CA PHE A 161 5.74 23.19 -6.28
C PHE A 161 5.70 23.53 -7.76
N TYR A 162 6.33 22.74 -8.63
CA TYR A 162 6.37 23.03 -10.06
C TYR A 162 5.41 22.14 -10.86
N CYS A 163 5.51 20.82 -10.69
CA CYS A 163 4.75 19.89 -11.54
C CYS A 163 3.29 19.74 -11.12
N ALA A 164 2.99 19.71 -9.81
CA ALA A 164 1.62 19.52 -9.33
C ALA A 164 0.66 20.66 -9.75
N PRO A 165 1.01 21.96 -9.62
CA PRO A 165 0.11 23.02 -10.08
C PRO A 165 0.01 23.09 -11.61
N ARG A 166 1.08 22.75 -12.35
CA ARG A 166 1.12 22.91 -13.81
C ARG A 166 0.57 21.71 -14.58
N TYR A 167 0.77 20.50 -14.06
CA TYR A 167 0.45 19.24 -14.76
C TYR A 167 -0.36 18.24 -13.90
N GLY A 168 -0.62 18.53 -12.63
CA GLY A 168 -1.29 17.58 -11.73
C GLY A 168 -2.72 17.23 -12.13
N GLN A 169 -3.46 18.16 -12.75
CA GLN A 169 -4.83 17.92 -13.20
C GLN A 169 -4.93 17.11 -14.50
N THR A 170 -3.86 17.10 -15.31
CA THR A 170 -3.84 16.40 -16.61
C THR A 170 -3.07 15.08 -16.57
N ASN A 171 -2.07 14.96 -15.69
CA ASN A 171 -1.18 13.81 -15.64
C ASN A 171 -1.16 13.18 -14.23
N ILE A 172 -1.88 12.07 -14.07
CA ILE A 172 -1.91 11.26 -12.85
C ILE A 172 -0.50 10.82 -12.38
N MET A 173 0.44 10.66 -13.33
CA MET A 173 1.83 10.26 -13.03
C MET A 173 2.55 11.24 -12.09
N VAL A 174 2.19 12.52 -12.08
CA VAL A 174 2.81 13.52 -11.20
C VAL A 174 2.49 13.22 -9.74
N TYR A 175 1.22 12.97 -9.42
CA TYR A 175 0.82 12.64 -8.05
C TYR A 175 1.35 11.28 -7.60
N ILE A 176 1.37 10.29 -8.50
CA ILE A 176 1.97 8.98 -8.20
C ILE A 176 3.47 9.13 -7.93
N GLY A 177 4.19 9.92 -8.73
CA GLY A 177 5.62 10.19 -8.53
C GLY A 177 5.92 10.84 -7.19
N ILE A 178 5.12 11.84 -6.78
CA ILE A 178 5.22 12.47 -5.45
C ILE A 178 5.03 11.41 -4.36
N CYS A 179 3.98 10.60 -4.45
CA CYS A 179 3.71 9.53 -3.49
C CYS A 179 4.84 8.48 -3.46
N SER A 180 5.45 8.14 -4.60
CA SER A 180 6.55 7.17 -4.64
C SER A 180 7.82 7.68 -3.95
N VAL A 181 8.21 8.93 -4.20
CA VAL A 181 9.41 9.53 -3.59
C VAL A 181 9.20 9.77 -2.09
N ILE A 182 8.02 10.23 -1.68
CA ILE A 182 7.70 10.40 -0.26
C ILE A 182 7.52 9.04 0.44
N GLY A 183 6.97 8.06 -0.27
CA GLY A 183 6.81 6.69 0.21
C GLY A 183 8.15 6.03 0.53
N SER A 184 9.19 6.22 -0.30
CA SER A 184 10.51 5.67 -0.01
C SER A 184 11.12 6.25 1.28
N LEU A 185 10.95 7.56 1.53
CA LEU A 185 11.35 8.20 2.78
C LEU A 185 10.56 7.64 3.98
N THR A 186 9.27 7.40 3.79
CA THR A 186 8.39 6.83 4.82
C THR A 186 8.83 5.43 5.24
N VAL A 187 9.16 4.57 4.27
CA VAL A 187 9.63 3.20 4.54
C VAL A 187 10.91 3.22 5.39
N MET A 188 11.83 4.14 5.08
CA MET A 188 13.06 4.31 5.88
C MET A 188 12.77 4.78 7.30
N SER A 189 11.91 5.80 7.47
CA SER A 189 11.55 6.32 8.80
C SER A 189 10.80 5.29 9.64
N ILE A 190 9.85 4.55 9.07
CA ILE A 190 9.11 3.49 9.77
C ILE A 190 10.06 2.37 10.19
N LYS A 191 11.03 2.00 9.33
CA LYS A 191 12.05 1.00 9.71
C LYS A 191 12.86 1.45 10.92
N ALA A 192 13.31 2.71 10.95
CA ALA A 192 14.03 3.28 12.09
C ALA A 192 13.17 3.24 13.37
N ILE A 193 11.88 3.61 13.28
CA ILE A 193 10.93 3.56 14.40
C ILE A 193 10.67 2.12 14.86
N GLY A 194 10.51 1.18 13.92
CA GLY A 194 10.28 -0.23 14.24
C GLY A 194 11.43 -0.84 15.04
N ILE A 195 12.68 -0.52 14.65
CA ILE A 195 13.87 -0.92 15.39
C ILE A 195 13.88 -0.22 16.77
N ALA A 196 13.59 1.08 16.82
CA ALA A 196 13.50 1.83 18.07
C ALA A 196 12.54 1.21 19.10
N ILE A 197 11.35 0.81 18.66
CA ILE A 197 10.34 0.16 19.48
C ILE A 197 10.86 -1.20 19.95
N LYS A 198 11.44 -2.00 19.05
CA LYS A 198 12.02 -3.32 19.39
C LYS A 198 13.05 -3.20 20.52
N LEU A 199 13.99 -2.27 20.41
CA LEU A 199 15.02 -2.04 21.44
C LEU A 199 14.44 -1.51 22.76
N THR A 200 13.34 -0.74 22.68
CA THR A 200 12.61 -0.26 23.86
C THR A 200 11.98 -1.42 24.63
N LEU A 201 11.39 -2.38 23.91
CA LEU A 201 10.81 -3.58 24.50
C LEU A 201 11.88 -4.54 25.07
N GLU A 202 13.08 -4.55 24.48
CA GLU A 202 14.24 -5.32 24.98
C GLU A 202 14.91 -4.68 26.23
N GLY A 203 14.39 -3.56 26.74
CA GLY A 203 14.73 -3.00 28.05
C GLY A 203 15.61 -1.74 28.03
N THR A 204 16.03 -1.26 26.86
CA THR A 204 16.72 0.04 26.73
C THR A 204 15.72 1.10 26.31
N ASN A 205 15.35 2.04 27.20
CA ASN A 205 14.32 3.03 26.89
C ASN A 205 14.78 4.03 25.79
N GLN A 206 14.54 3.68 24.52
CA GLN A 206 14.98 4.48 23.38
C GLN A 206 14.10 5.72 23.14
N ALA A 207 12.96 5.82 23.82
CA ALA A 207 12.08 6.98 23.80
C ALA A 207 12.73 8.26 24.38
N LYS A 208 13.84 8.12 25.12
CA LYS A 208 14.64 9.25 25.61
C LYS A 208 15.46 9.93 24.51
N TYR A 209 15.74 9.24 23.41
CA TYR A 209 16.57 9.80 22.34
C TYR A 209 15.77 10.72 21.44
N PHE A 210 16.29 11.94 21.23
CA PHE A 210 15.70 12.95 20.36
C PHE A 210 15.58 12.46 18.91
N GLN A 211 16.50 11.58 18.48
CA GLN A 211 16.57 10.99 17.15
C GLN A 211 15.28 10.22 16.79
N THR A 212 14.71 9.47 17.73
CA THR A 212 13.47 8.70 17.52
C THR A 212 12.30 9.62 17.17
N TRP A 213 12.22 10.80 17.82
CA TRP A 213 11.19 11.79 17.57
C TRP A 213 11.35 12.47 16.21
N ILE A 214 12.57 12.69 15.73
CA ILE A 214 12.82 13.20 14.37
C ILE A 214 12.28 12.21 13.34
N PHE A 215 12.64 10.92 13.44
CA PHE A 215 12.14 9.91 12.51
C PHE A 215 10.62 9.77 12.56
N ALA A 216 10.02 9.87 13.75
CA ALA A 216 8.55 9.89 13.91
C ALA A 216 7.91 11.10 13.22
N MET A 217 8.44 12.30 13.42
CA MET A 217 7.93 13.52 12.77
C MET A 217 8.03 13.45 11.25
N VAL A 218 9.14 12.95 10.72
CA VAL A 218 9.31 12.72 9.27
C VAL A 218 8.29 11.70 8.77
N ALA A 219 8.15 10.56 9.44
CA ALA A 219 7.17 9.53 9.05
C ALA A 219 5.74 10.08 9.01
N ILE A 220 5.32 10.80 10.07
CA ILE A 220 3.97 11.40 10.16
C ILE A 220 3.75 12.40 9.02
N THR A 221 4.71 13.30 8.80
CA THR A 221 4.61 14.31 7.74
C THR A 221 4.52 13.67 6.35
N CYS A 222 5.34 12.64 6.10
CA CYS A 222 5.32 11.90 4.85
C CYS A 222 4.01 11.11 4.65
N ILE A 223 3.45 10.51 5.70
CA ILE A 223 2.17 9.79 5.65
C ILE A 223 1.03 10.76 5.35
N ILE A 224 0.96 11.90 6.04
CA ILE A 224 -0.07 12.92 5.79
C ILE A 224 0.01 13.41 4.35
N THR A 225 1.23 13.67 3.85
CA THR A 225 1.44 14.13 2.48
C THR A 225 0.99 13.09 1.46
N GLN A 226 1.35 11.80 1.65
CA GLN A 226 0.89 10.70 0.79
C GLN A 226 -0.63 10.56 0.79
N LEU A 227 -1.27 10.59 1.96
CA LEU A 227 -2.72 10.48 2.08
C LEU A 227 -3.42 11.63 1.35
N ASN A 228 -2.90 12.85 1.47
CA ASN A 228 -3.46 14.01 0.79
C ASN A 228 -3.36 13.87 -0.75
N TYR A 229 -2.18 13.56 -1.29
CA TYR A 229 -2.00 13.40 -2.73
C TYR A 229 -2.70 12.18 -3.32
N LEU A 230 -2.80 11.08 -2.56
CA LEU A 230 -3.57 9.90 -2.97
C LEU A 230 -5.07 10.23 -3.03
N ASN A 231 -5.58 10.97 -2.05
CA ASN A 231 -6.97 11.44 -2.04
C ASN A 231 -7.24 12.42 -3.19
N MET A 232 -6.30 13.32 -3.47
CA MET A 232 -6.38 14.23 -4.62
C MET A 232 -6.45 13.44 -5.93
N THR A 233 -5.56 12.44 -6.09
CA THR A 233 -5.53 11.56 -7.26
C THR A 233 -6.85 10.83 -7.45
N ARG A 234 -7.41 10.28 -6.36
CA ARG A 234 -8.69 9.59 -6.39
C ARG A 234 -9.81 10.52 -6.87
N ARG A 235 -9.92 11.70 -6.27
CA ARG A 235 -10.98 12.68 -6.60
C ARG A 235 -10.87 13.20 -8.03
N THR A 236 -9.67 13.52 -8.49
CA THR A 236 -9.47 14.12 -9.82
C THR A 236 -9.59 13.09 -10.93
N PHE A 237 -9.09 11.86 -10.74
CA PHE A 237 -8.98 10.88 -11.83
C PHE A 237 -9.86 9.64 -11.65
N ILE A 238 -9.99 9.11 -10.44
CA ILE A 238 -10.64 7.79 -10.23
C ILE A 238 -12.15 7.95 -10.11
N ASP A 239 -12.62 8.92 -9.32
CA ASP A 239 -14.06 9.11 -9.07
C ASP A 239 -14.85 9.43 -10.36
N PRO A 240 -14.38 10.34 -11.25
CA PRO A 240 -15.08 10.62 -12.52
C PRO A 240 -15.11 9.44 -13.50
N LEU A 241 -14.06 8.60 -13.49
CA LEU A 241 -14.02 7.38 -14.30
C LEU A 241 -15.04 6.34 -13.83
N MET A 242 -15.39 6.34 -12.55
CA MET A 242 -16.41 5.43 -12.01
C MET A 242 -17.82 5.88 -12.39
N GLU A 243 -18.09 7.19 -12.37
CA GLU A 243 -19.39 7.79 -12.73
C GLU A 243 -19.71 7.74 -14.23
N THR A 244 -18.68 7.74 -15.09
CA THR A 244 -18.83 7.63 -16.55
C THR A 244 -18.87 6.19 -17.06
N SER A 245 -18.77 5.19 -16.17
CA SER A 245 -18.84 3.78 -16.58
C SER A 245 -20.28 3.43 -17.04
N PRO A 246 -20.45 2.65 -18.14
CA PRO A 246 -21.73 2.45 -18.85
C PRO A 246 -22.85 1.74 -18.05
N ILE A 247 -22.65 1.54 -16.75
CA ILE A 247 -23.69 1.10 -15.82
C ILE A 247 -24.66 2.27 -15.53
N ASP A 248 -24.18 3.52 -15.60
CA ASP A 248 -24.98 4.71 -15.28
C ASP A 248 -25.77 5.25 -16.50
N SER A 249 -25.41 4.86 -17.73
CA SER A 249 -26.21 5.17 -18.94
C SER A 249 -27.53 4.39 -19.03
N VAL A 250 -27.72 3.37 -18.19
CA VAL A 250 -28.98 2.60 -18.12
C VAL A 250 -29.92 3.17 -17.05
N SER A 251 -29.42 3.82 -15.99
CA SER A 251 -30.29 4.45 -15.00
C SER A 251 -30.83 5.80 -15.46
N SER A 252 -30.11 6.54 -16.29
CA SER A 252 -30.59 7.83 -16.85
C SER A 252 -31.64 7.67 -17.95
N SER A 253 -31.85 6.47 -18.50
CA SER A 253 -32.92 6.19 -19.48
C SER A 253 -34.22 5.69 -18.85
N MET A 254 -34.31 5.65 -17.51
CA MET A 254 -35.47 5.15 -16.76
C MET A 254 -36.20 6.24 -15.96
N ASP A 255 -35.96 7.52 -16.26
CA ASP A 255 -36.86 8.59 -15.82
C ASP A 255 -38.04 8.69 -16.81
N PRO A 256 -39.28 8.36 -16.41
CA PRO A 256 -40.45 8.64 -17.23
C PRO A 256 -40.75 10.16 -17.23
N PRO A 257 -41.43 10.66 -18.28
CA PRO A 257 -41.67 12.08 -18.51
C PRO A 257 -42.52 12.77 -17.44
#